data_AF-A0A8J4YBS5-F1
#
_entry.id   AF-A0A8J4YBS5-F1
#
_cell.length_a   1.000
_cell.length_b   1.000
_cell.length_c   1.000
_cell.angle_alpha   90.00
_cell.angle_beta   90.00
_cell.angle_gamma   90.00
#
_symmetry.space_group_name_H-M   'P 1'
#
loop_
_entity.id
_entity.type
_entity.pdbx_description
1 polymer ?
#
loop_
_entity_poly.entity_id
_entity_poly.type
_entity_poly.pdbx_seq_one_letter_code
_entity_poly.pdbx_strand_id
1 'polypeptide(L)'
;MYSLSQCSHIVLCVFHNAFLSSCRESKKTTLLKDFSEYPNVISRQQEIAEVEKKLKDLIPDIARTLAVPAFKYTTVSGLEYLIEVPNSRLKAVPKNWSKISSTKAVGRFRSPEIERNFQRLQQLREQLQLDCHEAWVKVLADFSGHYHRHRQAVRSLAALDVLVGLAGIARTQGFCRPKLSAKGDGGAKLKIVQGRHPVVSQIQMQDKQYVANDTNMEVARERVMLVTGPNMGGKSCYMRQVALIALMAQMGSFVPADSVEMTILDAIYTRMGAADEIFSGRSTFMVEVGETADIMREATKDSLVILDELGRGTSTHDGVAVAMAVLDHFLNSVGCLTIFVTHYLTLTDFGHLYPTQVGNYHMAFIVNDEEESDGVEAVTFMYQLTSGSAGQSYGLNVARLAEVPHPILVRAAEKSKELEKTCISKRQRVKLFQNLMTSQDSGKMRQHLVALKAVGEGTVCEDT
;
A
#
# COMPACT_ATOMS: atom_id res chain seq x y z
N MET A 1 -22.00 0.46 29.15
CA MET A 1 -20.57 0.71 28.78
C MET A 1 -19.76 -0.20 29.69
N TYR A 2 -19.38 -1.40 29.21
CA TYR A 2 -18.69 -2.40 30.04
C TYR A 2 -17.19 -2.08 30.05
N SER A 3 -16.59 -1.97 31.25
CA SER A 3 -15.21 -1.54 31.44
C SER A 3 -14.21 -2.59 30.95
N LEU A 4 -13.08 -2.15 30.39
CA LEU A 4 -11.93 -2.99 30.01
C LEU A 4 -11.47 -3.95 31.12
N SER A 5 -11.74 -3.63 32.39
CA SER A 5 -11.41 -4.47 33.55
C SER A 5 -12.10 -5.85 33.53
N GLN A 6 -13.32 -5.96 32.98
CA GLN A 6 -14.02 -7.25 32.91
C GLN A 6 -13.41 -8.18 31.84
N CYS A 7 -12.93 -7.61 30.73
CA CYS A 7 -12.20 -8.38 29.72
C CYS A 7 -10.81 -8.78 30.21
N SER A 8 -10.15 -7.94 31.03
CA SER A 8 -8.80 -8.25 31.51
C SER A 8 -8.79 -9.47 32.44
N HIS A 9 -9.80 -9.66 33.28
CA HIS A 9 -9.83 -10.77 34.23
C HIS A 9 -9.95 -12.14 33.52
N ILE A 10 -10.79 -12.25 32.49
CA ILE A 10 -10.94 -13.49 31.70
C ILE A 10 -9.67 -13.78 30.89
N VAL A 11 -9.08 -12.74 30.28
CA VAL A 11 -7.85 -12.89 29.48
C VAL A 11 -6.64 -13.21 30.36
N LEU A 12 -6.49 -12.59 31.54
CA LEU A 12 -5.39 -12.85 32.46
C LEU A 12 -5.46 -14.25 33.10
N CYS A 13 -6.66 -14.74 33.38
CA CYS A 13 -6.84 -16.12 33.86
C CYS A 13 -6.43 -17.16 32.82
N VAL A 14 -6.62 -16.87 31.53
CA VAL A 14 -6.27 -17.80 30.43
C VAL A 14 -4.81 -17.65 29.98
N PHE A 15 -4.26 -16.44 29.87
CA PHE A 15 -2.99 -16.20 29.16
C PHE A 15 -1.75 -16.02 30.07
N HIS A 16 -1.66 -16.74 31.18
CA HIS A 16 -0.46 -16.74 32.02
C HIS A 16 0.70 -17.53 31.34
N ASN A 17 1.97 -17.19 31.61
CA ASN A 17 3.14 -17.83 30.96
C ASN A 17 3.16 -19.38 31.02
N ALA A 18 2.60 -19.97 32.07
CA ALA A 18 2.46 -21.43 32.22
C ALA A 18 1.42 -22.05 31.26
N PHE A 19 0.38 -21.29 30.88
CA PHE A 19 -0.57 -21.71 29.85
C PHE A 19 0.12 -21.78 28.48
N LEU A 20 0.96 -20.80 28.15
CA LEU A 20 1.71 -20.78 26.89
C LEU A 20 2.66 -21.99 26.74
N SER A 21 3.31 -22.44 27.81
CA SER A 21 4.12 -23.68 27.78
C SER A 21 3.27 -24.94 27.64
N SER A 22 2.15 -25.06 28.37
CA SER A 22 1.24 -26.22 28.27
C SER A 22 0.55 -26.31 26.90
N CYS A 23 0.24 -25.16 26.27
CA CYS A 23 -0.29 -25.10 24.90
C CYS A 23 0.71 -25.60 23.87
N ARG A 24 1.99 -25.24 24.00
CA ARG A 24 3.06 -25.71 23.09
C ARG A 24 3.24 -27.23 23.16
N GLU A 25 3.04 -27.82 24.33
CA GLU A 25 3.17 -29.28 24.53
C GLU A 25 1.86 -30.06 24.31
N SER A 26 0.75 -29.38 23.98
CA SER A 26 -0.60 -29.98 23.84
C SER A 26 -1.07 -30.82 25.04
N LYS A 27 -0.52 -30.57 26.24
CA LYS A 27 -0.88 -31.30 27.46
C LYS A 27 -2.13 -30.69 28.10
N LYS A 28 -3.29 -31.23 27.75
CA LYS A 28 -4.59 -30.81 28.31
C LYS A 28 -4.72 -31.06 29.81
N THR A 29 -3.99 -32.04 30.35
CA THR A 29 -4.01 -32.42 31.77
C THR A 29 -3.37 -31.39 32.71
N THR A 30 -2.55 -30.47 32.19
CA THR A 30 -1.87 -29.40 32.94
C THR A 30 -2.23 -28.01 32.43
N LEU A 31 -3.32 -27.91 31.65
CA LEU A 31 -3.71 -26.68 30.97
C LEU A 31 -4.45 -25.72 31.92
N LEU A 32 -5.31 -26.28 32.78
CA LEU A 32 -6.00 -25.52 33.83
C LEU A 32 -5.22 -25.66 35.13
N LYS A 33 -4.99 -24.53 35.81
CA LYS A 33 -4.33 -24.51 37.13
C LYS A 33 -5.30 -24.74 38.28
N ASP A 34 -6.57 -24.45 38.05
CA ASP A 34 -7.65 -24.62 39.00
C ASP A 34 -8.71 -25.53 38.37
N PHE A 35 -9.01 -26.64 39.04
CA PHE A 35 -10.04 -27.59 38.63
C PHE A 35 -11.24 -27.58 39.59
N SER A 36 -11.37 -26.57 40.46
CA SER A 36 -12.45 -26.48 41.46
C SER A 36 -13.85 -26.57 40.83
N GLU A 37 -14.01 -26.06 39.62
CA GLU A 37 -15.27 -26.11 38.84
C GLU A 37 -15.46 -27.43 38.07
N TYR A 38 -14.48 -28.33 38.11
CA TYR A 38 -14.45 -29.59 37.35
C TYR A 38 -14.23 -30.80 38.28
N PRO A 39 -15.25 -31.19 39.08
CA PRO A 39 -15.12 -32.24 40.10
C PRO A 39 -14.69 -33.60 39.54
N ASN A 40 -15.07 -33.94 38.30
CA ASN A 40 -14.66 -35.18 37.64
C ASN A 40 -13.14 -35.25 37.47
N VAL A 41 -12.50 -34.14 37.09
CA VAL A 41 -11.05 -34.07 36.92
C VAL A 41 -10.34 -34.26 38.26
N ILE A 42 -10.83 -33.62 39.32
CA ILE A 42 -10.30 -33.78 40.68
C ILE A 42 -10.43 -35.24 41.15
N SER A 43 -11.61 -35.85 40.97
CA SER A 43 -11.86 -37.25 41.32
C SER A 43 -10.88 -38.17 40.61
N ARG A 44 -10.67 -37.99 39.30
CA ARG A 44 -9.71 -38.80 38.54
C ARG A 44 -8.27 -38.60 38.99
N GLN A 45 -7.86 -37.37 39.30
CA GLN A 45 -6.52 -37.11 39.84
C GLN A 45 -6.31 -37.81 41.19
N GLN A 46 -7.33 -37.81 42.06
CA GLN A 46 -7.29 -38.53 43.35
C GLN A 46 -7.21 -40.05 43.14
N GLU A 47 -8.06 -40.63 42.28
CA GLU A 47 -8.03 -42.06 41.95
C GLU A 47 -6.66 -42.48 41.39
N ILE A 48 -6.04 -41.66 40.53
CA ILE A 48 -4.69 -41.90 40.01
C ILE A 48 -3.67 -41.88 41.15
N ALA A 49 -3.70 -40.88 42.01
CA ALA A 49 -2.77 -40.75 43.14
C ALA A 49 -2.89 -41.95 44.10
N GLU A 50 -4.09 -42.47 44.33
CA GLU A 50 -4.31 -43.68 45.13
C GLU A 50 -3.71 -44.93 44.49
N VAL A 51 -3.86 -45.12 43.19
CA VAL A 51 -3.27 -46.26 42.47
C VAL A 51 -1.75 -46.15 42.43
N GLU A 52 -1.20 -44.95 42.22
CA GLU A 52 0.25 -44.71 42.30
C GLU A 52 0.81 -44.95 43.70
N LYS A 53 0.05 -44.61 44.75
CA LYS A 53 0.40 -44.95 46.13
C LYS A 53 0.43 -46.47 46.33
N LYS A 54 -0.61 -47.20 45.89
CA LYS A 54 -0.64 -48.67 45.95
C LYS A 54 0.55 -49.30 45.22
N LEU A 55 0.95 -48.78 44.07
CA LEU A 55 2.14 -49.23 43.34
C LEU A 55 3.43 -48.96 44.14
N LYS A 56 3.55 -47.82 44.82
CA LYS A 56 4.70 -47.54 45.71
C LYS A 56 4.73 -48.46 46.93
N ASP A 57 3.57 -48.75 47.50
CA ASP A 57 3.46 -49.62 48.69
C ASP A 57 3.90 -51.07 48.41
N LEU A 58 3.97 -51.50 47.14
CA LEU A 58 4.47 -52.82 46.73
C LEU A 58 6.02 -52.90 46.64
N ILE A 59 6.72 -51.77 46.67
CA ILE A 59 8.19 -51.72 46.56
C ILE A 59 8.90 -52.54 47.64
N PRO A 60 8.53 -52.46 48.95
CA PRO A 60 9.21 -53.20 50.01
C PRO A 60 9.07 -54.72 49.85
N ASP A 61 7.91 -55.21 49.42
CA ASP A 61 7.68 -56.64 49.23
C ASP A 61 8.46 -57.18 48.03
N ILE A 62 8.54 -56.41 46.93
CA ILE A 62 9.37 -56.75 45.76
C ILE A 62 10.85 -56.78 46.14
N ALA A 63 11.32 -55.79 46.90
CA ALA A 63 12.68 -55.72 47.41
C ALA A 63 13.03 -56.96 48.27
N ARG A 64 12.09 -57.40 49.11
CA ARG A 64 12.23 -58.62 49.93
C ARG A 64 12.27 -59.88 49.06
N THR A 65 11.36 -60.02 48.08
CA THR A 65 11.30 -61.18 47.18
C THR A 65 12.57 -61.34 46.34
N LEU A 66 13.15 -60.23 45.86
CA LEU A 66 14.35 -60.25 45.03
C LEU A 66 15.67 -60.18 45.82
N ALA A 67 15.59 -60.04 47.15
CA ALA A 67 16.73 -59.80 48.04
C ALA A 67 17.60 -58.61 47.57
N VAL A 68 16.96 -57.50 47.19
CA VAL A 68 17.62 -56.25 46.76
C VAL A 68 17.25 -55.13 47.73
N PRO A 69 18.21 -54.55 48.48
CA PRO A 69 17.92 -53.59 49.54
C PRO A 69 17.41 -52.22 49.04
N ALA A 70 17.67 -51.85 47.79
CA ALA A 70 17.21 -50.61 47.18
C ALA A 70 16.56 -50.90 45.81
N PHE A 71 15.25 -51.18 45.81
CA PHE A 71 14.48 -51.39 44.59
C PHE A 71 13.80 -50.10 44.13
N LYS A 72 13.89 -49.80 42.82
CA LYS A 72 13.17 -48.72 42.16
C LYS A 72 12.63 -49.25 40.84
N TYR A 73 11.42 -48.81 40.49
CA TYR A 73 10.86 -49.07 39.16
C TYR A 73 11.70 -48.41 38.06
N THR A 74 11.83 -49.12 36.94
CA THR A 74 12.48 -48.60 35.74
C THR A 74 11.43 -48.30 34.68
N THR A 75 11.64 -47.22 33.92
CA THR A 75 10.85 -46.90 32.72
C THR A 75 11.73 -47.01 31.49
N VAL A 76 11.32 -47.81 30.51
CA VAL A 76 12.08 -48.00 29.26
C VAL A 76 11.13 -47.95 28.08
N SER A 77 11.44 -47.10 27.10
CA SER A 77 10.63 -46.94 25.87
C SER A 77 9.14 -46.70 26.12
N GLY A 78 8.81 -45.89 27.14
CA GLY A 78 7.42 -45.58 27.52
C GLY A 78 6.72 -46.65 28.38
N LEU A 79 7.37 -47.79 28.65
CA LEU A 79 6.84 -48.82 29.55
C LEU A 79 7.29 -48.53 30.98
N GLU A 80 6.35 -48.08 31.82
CA GLU A 80 6.57 -47.74 33.22
C GLU A 80 6.40 -48.93 34.17
N TYR A 81 6.80 -48.76 35.44
CA TYR A 81 6.63 -49.73 36.51
C TYR A 81 7.25 -51.11 36.21
N LEU A 82 8.42 -51.13 35.56
CA LEU A 82 9.15 -52.36 35.26
C LEU A 82 10.04 -52.77 36.44
N ILE A 83 10.05 -54.06 36.74
CA ILE A 83 11.00 -54.69 37.65
C ILE A 83 12.19 -55.17 36.82
N GLU A 84 13.32 -54.49 36.91
CA GLU A 84 14.54 -54.85 36.18
C GLU A 84 15.41 -55.79 37.02
N VAL A 85 15.71 -56.97 36.47
CA VAL A 85 16.52 -58.01 37.14
C VAL A 85 17.66 -58.43 36.21
N PRO A 86 18.93 -58.44 36.68
CA PRO A 86 20.06 -58.95 35.90
C PRO A 86 19.84 -60.40 35.45
N ASN A 87 20.27 -60.75 34.24
CA ASN A 87 20.10 -62.09 33.70
C ASN A 87 20.76 -63.18 34.58
N SER A 88 21.77 -62.83 35.38
CA SER A 88 22.41 -63.71 36.36
C SER A 88 21.51 -64.08 37.56
N ARG A 89 20.47 -63.30 37.84
CA ARG A 89 19.54 -63.48 38.99
C ARG A 89 18.13 -63.88 38.60
N LEU A 90 17.91 -64.35 37.36
CA LEU A 90 16.57 -64.74 36.88
C LEU A 90 15.91 -65.84 37.71
N LYS A 91 16.68 -66.69 38.39
CA LYS A 91 16.16 -67.73 39.30
C LYS A 91 15.43 -67.17 40.53
N ALA A 92 15.71 -65.91 40.91
CA ALA A 92 15.04 -65.24 42.02
C ALA A 92 13.67 -64.66 41.64
N VAL A 93 13.32 -64.63 40.35
CA VAL A 93 12.05 -64.10 39.87
C VAL A 93 10.94 -65.14 40.06
N PRO A 94 9.84 -64.80 40.76
CA PRO A 94 8.70 -65.70 40.90
C PRO A 94 8.10 -66.12 39.54
N LYS A 95 7.69 -67.39 39.44
CA LYS A 95 7.13 -67.97 38.19
C LYS A 95 5.81 -67.31 37.74
N ASN A 96 5.09 -66.67 38.66
CA ASN A 96 3.83 -65.97 38.38
C ASN A 96 4.05 -64.56 37.82
N TRP A 97 5.30 -64.09 37.65
CA TRP A 97 5.57 -62.78 37.06
C TRP A 97 5.66 -62.88 35.54
N SER A 98 5.06 -61.90 34.85
CA SER A 98 5.10 -61.81 33.40
C SER A 98 6.38 -61.10 32.96
N LYS A 99 7.07 -61.65 31.95
CA LYS A 99 8.22 -61.02 31.31
C LYS A 99 7.71 -60.02 30.26
N ILE A 100 8.04 -58.74 30.44
CA ILE A 100 7.55 -57.65 29.58
C ILE A 100 8.57 -57.30 28.49
N SER A 101 9.86 -57.23 28.82
CA SER A 101 10.94 -57.04 27.85
C SER A 101 12.25 -57.62 28.36
N SER A 102 13.25 -57.74 27.50
CA SER A 102 14.61 -58.08 27.92
C SER A 102 15.66 -57.50 27.00
N THR A 103 16.85 -57.26 27.54
CA THR A 103 18.07 -56.95 26.79
C THR A 103 19.10 -58.07 27.00
N LYS A 104 20.28 -57.94 26.39
CA LYS A 104 21.39 -58.89 26.59
C LYS A 104 21.83 -59.00 28.06
N ALA A 105 21.63 -57.95 28.87
CA ALA A 105 22.11 -57.89 30.26
C ALA A 105 21.00 -58.09 31.31
N VAL A 106 19.77 -57.64 31.05
CA VAL A 106 18.68 -57.59 32.04
C VAL A 106 17.35 -58.10 31.49
N GLY A 107 16.58 -58.77 32.33
CA GLY A 107 15.17 -59.09 32.09
C GLY A 107 14.25 -58.12 32.84
N ARG A 108 13.14 -57.71 32.23
CA ARG A 108 12.16 -56.79 32.82
C ARG A 108 10.83 -57.48 32.99
N PHE A 109 10.28 -57.42 34.20
CA PHE A 109 9.11 -58.18 34.62
C PHE A 109 8.06 -57.29 35.29
N ARG A 110 6.84 -57.81 35.38
CA ARG A 110 5.78 -57.27 36.24
C ARG A 110 5.14 -58.42 37.03
N SER A 111 4.82 -58.13 38.30
CA SER A 111 3.99 -59.05 39.09
C SER A 111 2.52 -58.94 38.66
N PRO A 112 1.68 -59.95 38.93
CA PRO A 112 0.24 -59.88 38.64
C PRO A 112 -0.46 -58.69 39.33
N GLU A 113 0.04 -58.27 40.50
CA GLU A 113 -0.49 -57.10 41.22
C GLU A 113 -0.10 -55.79 40.58
N ILE A 114 1.16 -55.66 40.12
CA ILE A 114 1.61 -54.49 39.37
C ILE A 114 0.87 -54.40 38.05
N GLU A 115 0.72 -55.51 37.32
CA GLU A 115 0.03 -55.50 36.03
C GLU A 115 -1.44 -55.07 36.17
N ARG A 116 -2.16 -55.57 37.19
CA ARG A 116 -3.54 -55.12 37.48
C ARG A 116 -3.62 -53.63 37.82
N ASN A 117 -2.76 -53.14 38.72
CA ASN A 117 -2.75 -51.72 39.09
C ASN A 117 -2.28 -50.83 37.94
N PHE A 118 -1.35 -51.29 37.11
CA PHE A 118 -0.87 -50.57 35.92
C PHE A 118 -1.96 -50.46 34.86
N GLN A 119 -2.70 -51.53 34.57
CA GLN A 119 -3.85 -51.48 33.65
C GLN A 119 -4.91 -50.50 34.16
N ARG A 120 -5.23 -50.54 35.45
CA ARG A 120 -6.14 -49.57 36.08
C ARG A 120 -5.60 -48.13 35.96
N LEU A 121 -4.31 -47.92 36.19
CA LEU A 121 -3.67 -46.62 36.06
C LEU A 121 -3.76 -46.07 34.63
N GLN A 122 -3.53 -46.91 33.62
CA GLN A 122 -3.65 -46.50 32.21
C GLN A 122 -5.10 -46.11 31.87
N GLN A 123 -6.09 -46.91 32.27
CA GLN A 123 -7.51 -46.57 32.09
C GLN A 123 -7.87 -45.24 32.74
N LEU A 124 -7.39 -45.00 33.97
CA LEU A 124 -7.63 -43.75 34.67
C LEU A 124 -6.96 -42.56 34.00
N ARG A 125 -5.75 -42.73 33.45
CA ARG A 125 -5.04 -41.69 32.70
C ARG A 125 -5.74 -41.35 31.39
N GLU A 126 -6.23 -42.34 30.65
CA GLU A 126 -7.06 -42.13 29.46
C GLU A 126 -8.35 -41.39 29.80
N GLN A 127 -9.04 -41.81 30.87
CA GLN A 127 -10.26 -41.15 31.33
C GLN A 127 -10.01 -39.71 31.80
N LEU A 128 -8.91 -39.47 32.52
CA LEU A 128 -8.51 -38.12 32.93
C LEU A 128 -8.29 -37.22 31.70
N GLN A 129 -7.75 -37.75 30.60
CA GLN A 129 -7.59 -36.97 29.36
C GLN A 129 -8.94 -36.60 28.74
N LEU A 130 -9.91 -37.50 28.77
CA LEU A 130 -11.28 -37.23 28.30
C LEU A 130 -11.96 -36.16 29.18
N ASP A 131 -11.89 -36.33 30.51
CA ASP A 131 -12.50 -35.40 31.47
C ASP A 131 -11.85 -34.00 31.37
N CYS A 132 -10.52 -33.93 31.21
CA CYS A 132 -9.81 -32.68 30.95
C CYS A 132 -10.20 -32.05 29.60
N HIS A 133 -10.45 -32.87 28.56
CA HIS A 133 -10.88 -32.35 27.28
C HIS A 133 -12.28 -31.74 27.35
N GLU A 134 -13.21 -32.38 28.06
CA GLU A 134 -14.55 -31.84 28.29
C GLU A 134 -14.49 -30.52 29.06
N ALA A 135 -13.67 -30.44 30.11
CA ALA A 135 -13.43 -29.20 30.84
C ALA A 135 -12.89 -28.09 29.91
N TRP A 136 -11.93 -28.40 29.03
CA TRP A 136 -11.41 -27.45 28.06
C TRP A 136 -12.45 -26.94 27.07
N VAL A 137 -13.33 -27.83 26.57
CA VAL A 137 -14.42 -27.43 25.67
C VAL A 137 -15.39 -26.49 26.38
N LYS A 138 -15.68 -26.70 27.68
CA LYS A 138 -16.50 -25.77 28.48
C LYS A 138 -15.84 -24.39 28.60
N VAL A 139 -14.54 -24.34 28.92
CA VAL A 139 -13.79 -23.07 28.95
C VAL A 139 -13.88 -22.33 27.61
N LEU A 140 -13.71 -23.04 26.49
CA LEU A 140 -13.85 -22.45 25.16
C LEU A 140 -15.26 -21.95 24.89
N ALA A 141 -16.29 -22.67 25.33
CA ALA A 141 -17.68 -22.25 25.20
C ALA A 141 -17.94 -20.96 25.99
N ASP A 142 -17.49 -20.88 27.24
CA ASP A 142 -17.65 -19.70 28.11
C ASP A 142 -16.89 -18.48 27.56
N PHE A 143 -15.67 -18.70 27.04
CA PHE A 143 -14.90 -17.67 26.34
C PHE A 143 -15.62 -17.21 25.07
N SER A 144 -16.14 -18.14 24.27
CA SER A 144 -16.86 -17.82 23.03
C SER A 144 -18.17 -17.08 23.27
N GLY A 145 -18.82 -17.27 24.43
CA GLY A 145 -20.00 -16.50 24.84
C GLY A 145 -19.76 -14.98 24.88
N HIS A 146 -18.50 -14.56 25.01
CA HIS A 146 -18.08 -13.16 25.02
C HIS A 146 -17.43 -12.70 23.71
N TYR A 147 -17.52 -13.49 22.63
CA TYR A 147 -16.86 -13.25 21.35
C TYR A 147 -17.01 -11.80 20.84
N HIS A 148 -18.24 -11.26 20.83
CA HIS A 148 -18.48 -9.90 20.33
C HIS A 148 -17.75 -8.83 21.16
N ARG A 149 -17.62 -9.02 22.48
CA ARG A 149 -16.87 -8.10 23.36
C ARG A 149 -15.37 -8.17 23.08
N HIS A 150 -14.82 -9.37 22.91
CA HIS A 150 -13.41 -9.55 22.52
C HIS A 150 -13.12 -8.90 21.17
N ARG A 151 -13.99 -9.13 20.17
CA ARG A 151 -13.87 -8.51 18.85
C ARG A 151 -13.95 -6.99 18.91
N GLN A 152 -14.83 -6.44 19.74
CA GLN A 152 -14.92 -4.99 19.94
C GLN A 152 -13.65 -4.42 20.57
N ALA A 153 -13.12 -5.08 21.60
CA ALA A 153 -11.86 -4.66 22.23
C ALA A 153 -10.70 -4.66 21.23
N VAL A 154 -10.56 -5.70 20.42
CA VAL A 154 -9.52 -5.77 19.36
C VAL A 154 -9.71 -4.66 18.32
N ARG A 155 -10.95 -4.40 17.88
CA ARG A 155 -11.24 -3.29 16.95
C ARG A 155 -10.88 -1.92 17.53
N SER A 156 -11.18 -1.69 18.81
CA SER A 156 -10.81 -0.45 19.48
C SER A 156 -9.29 -0.30 19.63
N LEU A 157 -8.58 -1.38 19.96
CA LEU A 157 -7.11 -1.38 20.00
C LEU A 157 -6.51 -1.13 18.62
N ALA A 158 -7.04 -1.74 17.57
CA ALA A 158 -6.59 -1.51 16.20
C ALA A 158 -6.81 -0.04 15.76
N ALA A 159 -7.97 0.55 16.10
CA ALA A 159 -8.21 1.97 15.83
C ALA A 159 -7.24 2.88 16.59
N LEU A 160 -6.95 2.57 17.85
CA LEU A 160 -5.95 3.30 18.64
C LEU A 160 -4.55 3.19 18.04
N ASP A 161 -4.14 1.99 17.62
CA ASP A 161 -2.84 1.74 17.00
C ASP A 161 -2.65 2.55 15.71
N VAL A 162 -3.66 2.57 14.84
CA VAL A 162 -3.66 3.41 13.63
C VAL A 162 -3.55 4.90 13.98
N LEU A 163 -4.34 5.39 14.95
CA LEU A 163 -4.29 6.79 15.36
C LEU A 163 -2.92 7.18 15.96
N VAL A 164 -2.30 6.29 16.73
CA VAL A 164 -0.96 6.49 17.27
C VAL A 164 0.08 6.51 16.14
N GLY A 165 -0.04 5.63 15.14
CA GLY A 165 0.80 5.65 13.94
C GLY A 165 0.70 6.96 13.17
N LEU A 166 -0.52 7.45 12.92
CA LEU A 166 -0.75 8.74 12.25
C LEU A 166 -0.24 9.93 13.08
N ALA A 167 -0.39 9.89 14.41
CA ALA A 167 0.16 10.90 15.31
C ALA A 167 1.70 10.91 15.28
N GLY A 168 2.34 9.75 15.08
CA GLY A 168 3.78 9.66 14.85
C GLY A 168 4.21 10.45 13.61
N ILE A 169 3.51 10.28 12.48
CA ILE A 169 3.77 11.01 11.24
C ILE A 169 3.52 12.52 11.40
N ALA A 170 2.46 12.91 12.13
CA ALA A 170 2.13 14.31 12.38
C ALA A 170 3.22 15.10 13.13
N ARG A 171 4.12 14.41 13.83
CA ARG A 171 5.26 15.04 14.54
C ARG A 171 6.46 15.31 13.61
N THR A 172 6.48 14.74 12.41
CA THR A 172 7.54 14.98 11.43
C THR A 172 7.48 16.42 10.95
N GLN A 173 8.64 17.07 10.82
CA GLN A 173 8.71 18.44 10.33
C GLN A 173 8.16 18.56 8.90
N GLY A 174 7.45 19.66 8.62
CA GLY A 174 6.84 19.91 7.31
C GLY A 174 5.52 19.18 7.07
N PHE A 175 4.88 18.65 8.12
CA PHE A 175 3.52 18.13 8.06
C PHE A 175 2.54 19.11 8.69
N CYS A 176 1.38 19.30 8.07
CA CYS A 176 0.30 20.15 8.58
C CYS A 176 -1.02 19.37 8.72
N ARG A 177 -1.92 19.89 9.57
CA ARG A 177 -3.29 19.41 9.66
C ARG A 177 -4.10 19.98 8.48
N PRO A 178 -4.65 19.14 7.59
CA PRO A 178 -5.48 19.63 6.48
C PRO A 178 -6.82 20.16 6.99
N LYS A 179 -7.36 21.19 6.33
CA LYS A 179 -8.72 21.67 6.55
C LYS A 179 -9.65 21.06 5.50
N LEU A 180 -10.51 20.16 5.95
CA LEU A 180 -11.51 19.50 5.09
C LEU A 180 -12.85 20.23 5.15
N SER A 181 -13.43 20.48 4.00
CA SER A 181 -14.81 20.96 3.86
C SER A 181 -15.70 19.84 3.32
N ALA A 182 -16.95 19.77 3.80
CA ALA A 182 -17.94 18.86 3.25
C ALA A 182 -18.25 19.21 1.79
N LYS A 183 -18.77 18.24 1.03
CA LYS A 183 -19.28 18.48 -0.31
C LYS A 183 -20.36 19.56 -0.26
N GLY A 184 -20.29 20.51 -1.18
CA GLY A 184 -21.24 21.61 -1.28
C GLY A 184 -21.51 21.97 -2.74
N ASP A 185 -22.46 22.88 -2.96
CA ASP A 185 -22.94 23.18 -4.31
C ASP A 185 -21.88 23.78 -5.23
N GLY A 186 -20.86 24.43 -4.66
CA GLY A 186 -19.73 25.04 -5.38
C GLY A 186 -18.69 24.07 -5.94
N GLY A 187 -18.85 22.76 -5.76
CA GLY A 187 -17.97 21.71 -6.27
C GLY A 187 -16.66 21.54 -5.48
N ALA A 188 -15.78 20.68 -5.99
CA ALA A 188 -14.50 20.38 -5.36
C ALA A 188 -13.54 21.59 -5.38
N LYS A 189 -12.74 21.70 -4.31
CA LYS A 189 -11.65 22.68 -4.16
C LYS A 189 -10.45 21.96 -3.59
N LEU A 190 -9.26 22.30 -4.07
CA LEU A 190 -8.00 21.74 -3.63
C LEU A 190 -6.92 22.82 -3.65
N LYS A 191 -6.50 23.24 -2.46
CA LYS A 191 -5.41 24.18 -2.25
C LYS A 191 -4.33 23.53 -1.40
N ILE A 192 -3.12 23.46 -1.94
CA ILE A 192 -1.93 22.90 -1.31
C ILE A 192 -0.85 23.98 -1.40
N VAL A 193 -0.26 24.35 -0.27
CA VAL A 193 0.86 25.30 -0.20
C VAL A 193 2.11 24.54 0.23
N GLN A 194 3.19 24.67 -0.56
CA GLN A 194 4.47 24.01 -0.37
C GLN A 194 4.31 22.50 -0.12
N GLY A 195 3.47 21.86 -0.93
CA GLY A 195 3.26 20.42 -0.87
C GLY A 195 4.51 19.66 -1.25
N ARG A 196 4.69 18.47 -0.66
CA ARG A 196 5.84 17.59 -0.92
C ARG A 196 5.36 16.16 -1.13
N HIS A 197 6.03 15.41 -2.00
CA HIS A 197 5.67 14.01 -2.19
C HIS A 197 5.95 13.19 -0.91
N PRO A 198 4.96 12.49 -0.31
CA PRO A 198 5.13 11.84 1.01
C PRO A 198 6.27 10.82 1.08
N VAL A 199 6.49 10.05 0.01
CA VAL A 199 7.58 9.05 -0.06
C VAL A 199 8.92 9.67 -0.47
N VAL A 200 8.98 10.34 -1.62
CA VAL A 200 10.23 10.88 -2.18
C VAL A 200 10.88 11.90 -1.24
N SER A 201 10.09 12.76 -0.59
CA SER A 201 10.61 13.76 0.34
C SER A 201 11.34 13.13 1.53
N GLN A 202 10.90 11.96 2.02
CA GLN A 202 11.55 11.26 3.14
C GLN A 202 12.84 10.56 2.71
N ILE A 203 12.90 10.04 1.49
CA ILE A 203 14.09 9.37 0.95
C ILE A 203 15.18 10.40 0.62
N GLN A 204 14.80 11.55 0.05
CA GLN A 204 15.77 12.57 -0.39
C GLN A 204 16.32 13.45 0.73
N MET A 205 15.74 13.45 1.94
CA MET A 205 16.26 14.22 3.09
C MET A 205 17.73 13.93 3.43
N GLN A 206 18.31 12.84 2.92
CA GLN A 206 19.69 12.46 3.20
C GLN A 206 20.73 13.21 2.34
N ASP A 207 20.40 13.67 1.13
CA ASP A 207 21.41 14.25 0.21
C ASP A 207 20.97 15.45 -0.65
N LYS A 208 19.66 15.71 -0.85
CA LYS A 208 19.15 16.90 -1.59
C LYS A 208 17.80 17.39 -1.06
N GLN A 209 17.62 18.69 -0.93
CA GLN A 209 16.35 19.29 -0.52
C GLN A 209 15.28 19.06 -1.60
N TYR A 210 14.22 18.30 -1.27
CA TYR A 210 13.05 18.13 -2.14
C TYR A 210 12.37 19.49 -2.38
N VAL A 211 12.11 19.85 -3.64
CA VAL A 211 11.46 21.12 -4.01
C VAL A 211 9.96 21.00 -3.84
N ALA A 212 9.41 21.80 -2.93
CA ALA A 212 7.99 21.85 -2.64
C ALA A 212 7.21 22.64 -3.70
N ASN A 213 5.97 22.26 -3.95
CA ASN A 213 5.14 22.83 -5.01
C ASN A 213 3.74 23.19 -4.51
N ASP A 214 3.23 24.32 -4.99
CA ASP A 214 1.88 24.79 -4.71
C ASP A 214 0.88 24.17 -5.72
N THR A 215 -0.36 23.99 -5.29
CA THR A 215 -1.48 23.58 -6.15
C THR A 215 -2.70 24.37 -5.74
N ASN A 216 -3.40 24.99 -6.68
CA ASN A 216 -4.62 25.73 -6.39
C ASN A 216 -5.66 25.47 -7.48
N MET A 217 -6.65 24.64 -7.17
CA MET A 217 -7.71 24.26 -8.09
C MET A 217 -9.07 24.42 -7.43
N GLU A 218 -10.05 24.92 -8.17
CA GLU A 218 -11.41 25.14 -7.70
C GLU A 218 -12.37 25.00 -8.88
N VAL A 219 -13.41 24.16 -8.75
CA VAL A 219 -14.42 23.93 -9.81
C VAL A 219 -15.03 25.24 -10.32
N ALA A 220 -15.29 26.19 -9.43
CA ALA A 220 -15.85 27.51 -9.74
C ALA A 220 -14.86 28.46 -10.45
N ARG A 221 -13.57 28.13 -10.50
CA ARG A 221 -12.50 28.93 -11.11
C ARG A 221 -11.62 28.00 -11.95
N GLU A 222 -10.31 28.06 -11.72
CA GLU A 222 -9.32 27.21 -12.36
C GLU A 222 -9.48 25.77 -11.87
N ARG A 223 -10.16 24.95 -12.66
CA ARG A 223 -10.40 23.54 -12.35
C ARG A 223 -9.53 22.60 -13.18
N VAL A 224 -8.92 23.10 -14.25
CA VAL A 224 -8.02 22.34 -15.11
C VAL A 224 -6.62 22.95 -15.05
N MET A 225 -5.62 22.14 -14.71
CA MET A 225 -4.21 22.49 -14.84
C MET A 225 -3.60 21.75 -16.03
N LEU A 226 -3.21 22.48 -17.07
CA LEU A 226 -2.45 21.94 -18.20
C LEU A 226 -0.97 22.03 -17.88
N VAL A 227 -0.32 20.89 -17.65
CA VAL A 227 1.09 20.83 -17.26
C VAL A 227 1.93 20.32 -18.42
N THR A 228 2.89 21.15 -18.83
CA THR A 228 3.84 20.86 -19.90
C THR A 228 5.28 20.77 -19.37
N GLY A 229 6.20 20.34 -20.22
CA GLY A 229 7.63 20.28 -19.92
C GLY A 229 8.24 18.89 -20.13
N PRO A 230 9.57 18.74 -19.98
CA PRO A 230 10.27 17.49 -20.25
C PRO A 230 9.98 16.40 -19.20
N ASN A 231 10.15 15.13 -19.56
CA ASN A 231 9.79 13.99 -18.70
C ASN A 231 10.64 13.90 -17.43
N MET A 232 11.87 14.39 -17.48
CA MET A 232 12.73 14.50 -16.30
C MET A 232 12.45 15.72 -15.41
N GLY A 233 11.51 16.60 -15.77
CA GLY A 233 11.22 17.83 -15.03
C GLY A 233 10.45 17.64 -13.71
N GLY A 234 10.09 16.41 -13.33
CA GLY A 234 9.37 16.13 -12.08
C GLY A 234 7.84 16.12 -12.18
N LYS A 235 7.26 16.23 -13.38
CA LYS A 235 5.80 16.23 -13.62
C LYS A 235 5.09 15.05 -12.96
N SER A 236 5.63 13.83 -13.13
CA SER A 236 5.03 12.62 -12.56
C SER A 236 5.09 12.58 -11.03
N CYS A 237 6.13 13.18 -10.44
CA CYS A 237 6.26 13.32 -9.00
C CYS A 237 5.24 14.33 -8.46
N TYR A 238 5.08 15.48 -9.13
CA TYR A 238 4.10 16.50 -8.79
C TYR A 238 2.66 15.96 -8.83
N MET A 239 2.25 15.32 -9.91
CA MET A 239 0.86 14.82 -10.03
C MET A 239 0.54 13.74 -8.97
N ARG A 240 1.49 12.84 -8.69
CA ARG A 240 1.33 11.84 -7.62
C ARG A 240 1.31 12.49 -6.24
N GLN A 241 2.12 13.52 -6.02
CA GLN A 241 2.10 14.29 -4.78
C GLN A 241 0.69 14.85 -4.53
N VAL A 242 0.06 15.49 -5.51
CA VAL A 242 -1.29 16.06 -5.34
C VAL A 242 -2.31 14.98 -4.95
N ALA A 243 -2.33 13.86 -5.67
CA ALA A 243 -3.22 12.73 -5.38
C ALA A 243 -2.97 12.13 -3.97
N LEU A 244 -1.71 11.92 -3.61
CA LEU A 244 -1.34 11.33 -2.31
C LEU A 244 -1.69 12.27 -1.15
N ILE A 245 -1.46 13.58 -1.29
CA ILE A 245 -1.84 14.55 -0.27
C ILE A 245 -3.36 14.55 -0.06
N ALA A 246 -4.15 14.56 -1.15
CA ALA A 246 -5.60 14.48 -1.06
C ALA A 246 -6.09 13.19 -0.38
N LEU A 247 -5.50 12.05 -0.73
CA LEU A 247 -5.81 10.74 -0.13
C LEU A 247 -5.46 10.71 1.36
N MET A 248 -4.25 11.16 1.74
CA MET A 248 -3.83 11.21 3.15
C MET A 248 -4.73 12.13 3.98
N ALA A 249 -5.14 13.27 3.42
CA ALA A 249 -6.06 14.18 4.09
C ALA A 249 -7.41 13.51 4.36
N GLN A 250 -8.01 12.84 3.37
CA GLN A 250 -9.27 12.11 3.54
C GLN A 250 -9.18 10.87 4.43
N MET A 251 -8.00 10.26 4.59
CA MET A 251 -7.75 9.22 5.59
C MET A 251 -7.76 9.77 7.03
N GLY A 252 -7.70 11.09 7.22
CA GLY A 252 -7.59 11.73 8.53
C GLY A 252 -6.14 11.87 9.03
N SER A 253 -5.15 11.77 8.14
CA SER A 253 -3.74 12.00 8.45
C SER A 253 -3.37 13.47 8.35
N PHE A 254 -2.30 13.86 9.03
CA PHE A 254 -1.54 15.06 8.67
C PHE A 254 -0.84 14.82 7.32
N VAL A 255 -0.56 15.91 6.59
CA VAL A 255 -0.07 15.86 5.20
C VAL A 255 1.21 16.68 5.03
N PRO A 256 2.14 16.27 4.15
CA PRO A 256 3.43 16.94 3.94
C PRO A 256 3.29 18.22 3.10
N ALA A 257 2.90 19.30 3.76
CA ALA A 257 2.68 20.62 3.18
C ALA A 257 2.70 21.68 4.28
N ASP A 258 2.85 22.95 3.92
CA ASP A 258 2.72 24.05 4.88
C ASP A 258 1.24 24.32 5.22
N SER A 259 0.35 24.20 4.22
CA SER A 259 -1.09 24.20 4.45
C SER A 259 -1.84 23.45 3.36
N VAL A 260 -2.97 22.82 3.74
CA VAL A 260 -3.90 22.17 2.80
C VAL A 260 -5.33 22.54 3.17
N GLU A 261 -6.09 22.99 2.17
CA GLU A 261 -7.53 23.20 2.26
C GLU A 261 -8.20 22.47 1.10
N MET A 262 -9.12 21.55 1.39
CA MET A 262 -9.79 20.79 0.33
C MET A 262 -11.23 20.42 0.67
N THR A 263 -12.05 20.29 -0.36
CA THR A 263 -13.36 19.63 -0.28
C THR A 263 -13.17 18.12 -0.36
N ILE A 264 -14.02 17.35 0.33
CA ILE A 264 -14.02 15.88 0.20
C ILE A 264 -14.32 15.49 -1.25
N LEU A 265 -13.36 14.81 -1.88
CA LEU A 265 -13.47 14.21 -3.20
C LEU A 265 -14.22 12.88 -3.10
N ASP A 266 -15.01 12.56 -4.12
CA ASP A 266 -15.63 11.23 -4.24
C ASP A 266 -14.64 10.15 -4.71
N ALA A 267 -13.77 10.50 -5.64
CA ALA A 267 -12.79 9.61 -6.24
C ALA A 267 -11.57 10.39 -6.77
N ILE A 268 -10.45 9.69 -6.84
CA ILE A 268 -9.24 10.14 -7.53
C ILE A 268 -9.01 9.17 -8.69
N TYR A 269 -9.14 9.67 -9.92
CA TYR A 269 -8.91 8.90 -11.13
C TYR A 269 -7.55 9.24 -11.70
N THR A 270 -6.79 8.21 -12.07
CA THR A 270 -5.45 8.41 -12.65
C THR A 270 -5.30 7.57 -13.89
N ARG A 271 -4.89 8.20 -14.98
CA ARG A 271 -4.25 7.55 -16.11
C ARG A 271 -2.80 8.01 -16.12
N MET A 272 -1.90 7.18 -15.60
CA MET A 272 -0.46 7.42 -15.63
C MET A 272 0.18 6.33 -16.49
N GLY A 273 1.12 6.68 -17.36
CA GLY A 273 1.67 5.80 -18.42
C GLY A 273 1.83 4.31 -18.05
N ALA A 274 1.52 3.44 -19.00
CA ALA A 274 1.53 1.99 -18.82
C ALA A 274 2.97 1.42 -18.76
N ALA A 275 3.15 0.36 -17.96
CA ALA A 275 4.12 -0.66 -18.28
C ALA A 275 3.53 -1.48 -19.44
N ASP A 276 4.29 -1.69 -20.52
CA ASP A 276 3.79 -2.35 -21.72
C ASP A 276 3.25 -3.77 -21.41
N GLU A 277 1.93 -3.96 -21.49
CA GLU A 277 1.31 -5.29 -21.46
C GLU A 277 1.35 -5.93 -22.86
N ILE A 278 2.56 -6.25 -23.32
CA ILE A 278 2.81 -6.87 -24.64
C ILE A 278 2.05 -8.20 -24.79
N PHE A 279 1.76 -8.90 -23.68
CA PHE A 279 1.12 -10.22 -23.69
C PHE A 279 -0.40 -10.20 -23.92
N SER A 280 -1.06 -9.04 -23.94
CA SER A 280 -2.54 -8.95 -23.98
C SER A 280 -3.14 -8.93 -25.40
N GLY A 281 -2.33 -8.82 -26.46
CA GLY A 281 -2.80 -8.76 -27.85
C GLY A 281 -3.63 -7.52 -28.19
N ARG A 282 -3.69 -6.51 -27.30
CA ARG A 282 -4.35 -5.22 -27.52
C ARG A 282 -3.29 -4.14 -27.83
N SER A 283 -3.62 -3.21 -28.72
CA SER A 283 -2.79 -2.01 -28.94
C SER A 283 -2.69 -1.22 -27.63
N THR A 284 -1.49 -0.75 -27.28
CA THR A 284 -1.28 0.11 -26.11
C THR A 284 -2.26 1.26 -26.10
N PHE A 285 -2.41 1.96 -27.24
CA PHE A 285 -3.37 3.05 -27.41
C PHE A 285 -4.84 2.65 -27.11
N MET A 286 -5.26 1.43 -27.48
CA MET A 286 -6.61 0.95 -27.19
C MET A 286 -6.85 0.81 -25.68
N VAL A 287 -5.84 0.36 -24.94
CA VAL A 287 -5.89 0.28 -23.47
C VAL A 287 -5.94 1.70 -22.88
N GLU A 288 -5.08 2.61 -23.33
CA GLU A 288 -5.04 4.00 -22.83
C GLU A 288 -6.39 4.72 -22.99
N VAL A 289 -7.00 4.59 -24.17
CA VAL A 289 -8.30 5.21 -24.46
C VAL A 289 -9.42 4.48 -23.72
N GLY A 290 -9.33 3.15 -23.56
CA GLY A 290 -10.28 2.37 -22.78
C GLY A 290 -10.33 2.81 -21.31
N GLU A 291 -9.18 2.93 -20.66
CA GLU A 291 -9.05 3.45 -19.29
C GLU A 291 -9.61 4.87 -19.19
N THR A 292 -9.27 5.74 -20.15
CA THR A 292 -9.78 7.11 -20.18
C THR A 292 -11.30 7.12 -20.30
N ALA A 293 -11.88 6.23 -21.12
CA ALA A 293 -13.32 6.12 -21.29
C ALA A 293 -14.02 5.60 -20.02
N ASP A 294 -13.38 4.72 -19.24
CA ASP A 294 -13.87 4.32 -17.92
C ASP A 294 -13.90 5.52 -16.96
N ILE A 295 -12.82 6.30 -16.91
CA ILE A 295 -12.74 7.51 -16.08
C ILE A 295 -13.84 8.51 -16.47
N MET A 296 -14.06 8.74 -17.76
CA MET A 296 -15.10 9.66 -18.25
C MET A 296 -16.52 9.21 -17.85
N ARG A 297 -16.78 7.91 -17.70
CA ARG A 297 -18.09 7.38 -17.31
C ARG A 297 -18.39 7.57 -15.82
N GLU A 298 -17.37 7.52 -14.98
CA GLU A 298 -17.55 7.51 -13.52
C GLU A 298 -17.26 8.86 -12.86
N ALA A 299 -16.37 9.68 -13.45
CA ALA A 299 -15.96 10.94 -12.86
C ALA A 299 -17.16 11.90 -12.70
N THR A 300 -17.20 12.56 -11.54
CA THR A 300 -18.19 13.58 -11.22
C THR A 300 -17.52 14.92 -10.99
N LYS A 301 -18.30 16.00 -10.84
CA LYS A 301 -17.79 17.34 -10.48
C LYS A 301 -16.97 17.37 -9.18
N ASP A 302 -17.12 16.38 -8.31
CA ASP A 302 -16.41 16.28 -7.04
C ASP A 302 -15.14 15.41 -7.13
N SER A 303 -14.80 14.90 -8.32
CA SER A 303 -13.65 14.04 -8.54
C SER A 303 -12.37 14.84 -8.83
N LEU A 304 -11.22 14.21 -8.55
CA LEU A 304 -9.92 14.63 -9.06
C LEU A 304 -9.48 13.66 -10.17
N VAL A 305 -9.29 14.18 -11.38
CA VAL A 305 -8.84 13.42 -12.54
C VAL A 305 -7.41 13.81 -12.88
N ILE A 306 -6.54 12.84 -13.08
CA ILE A 306 -5.14 13.05 -13.47
C ILE A 306 -4.87 12.24 -14.73
N LEU A 307 -4.51 12.91 -15.82
CA LEU A 307 -4.21 12.29 -17.10
C LEU A 307 -2.77 12.63 -17.50
N ASP A 308 -1.97 11.61 -17.77
CA ASP A 308 -0.57 11.73 -18.18
C ASP A 308 -0.37 11.22 -19.59
N GLU A 309 0.17 12.08 -20.47
CA GLU A 309 0.57 11.78 -21.84
C GLU A 309 -0.50 11.06 -22.69
N LEU A 310 -1.78 11.42 -22.55
CA LEU A 310 -2.85 10.86 -23.37
C LEU A 310 -2.62 11.17 -24.86
N GLY A 311 -2.76 10.16 -25.72
CA GLY A 311 -2.60 10.31 -27.18
C GLY A 311 -1.23 9.91 -27.71
N ARG A 312 -0.27 9.55 -26.85
CA ARG A 312 1.11 9.24 -27.24
C ARG A 312 1.24 8.00 -28.15
N GLY A 313 0.35 7.01 -28.03
CA GLY A 313 0.43 5.75 -28.77
C GLY A 313 -0.09 5.78 -30.22
N THR A 314 -0.39 6.95 -30.80
CA THR A 314 -0.99 7.08 -32.14
C THR A 314 -0.33 8.20 -32.97
N SER A 315 -0.84 8.45 -34.19
CA SER A 315 -0.39 9.54 -35.05
C SER A 315 -0.50 10.89 -34.32
N THR A 316 0.44 11.80 -34.54
CA THR A 316 0.50 13.08 -33.80
C THR A 316 -0.80 13.89 -33.94
N HIS A 317 -1.43 13.85 -35.12
CA HIS A 317 -2.68 14.57 -35.34
C HIS A 317 -3.85 13.94 -34.60
N ASP A 318 -3.99 12.61 -34.66
CA ASP A 318 -5.07 11.91 -33.95
C ASP A 318 -4.87 12.00 -32.44
N GLY A 319 -3.63 11.88 -31.96
CA GLY A 319 -3.28 11.98 -30.54
C GLY A 319 -3.63 13.35 -29.95
N VAL A 320 -3.26 14.44 -30.65
CA VAL A 320 -3.64 15.81 -30.25
C VAL A 320 -5.16 15.99 -30.27
N ALA A 321 -5.83 15.51 -31.32
CA ALA A 321 -7.28 15.66 -31.45
C ALA A 321 -8.05 14.94 -30.33
N VAL A 322 -7.66 13.69 -30.03
CA VAL A 322 -8.24 12.91 -28.92
C VAL A 322 -7.95 13.58 -27.58
N ALA A 323 -6.71 13.99 -27.33
CA ALA A 323 -6.33 14.65 -26.08
C ALA A 323 -7.13 15.94 -25.86
N MET A 324 -7.28 16.77 -26.90
CA MET A 324 -8.06 18.01 -26.84
C MET A 324 -9.55 17.75 -26.62
N ALA A 325 -10.14 16.75 -27.28
CA ALA A 325 -11.54 16.38 -27.09
C ALA A 325 -11.83 15.85 -25.68
N VAL A 326 -10.92 15.04 -25.13
CA VAL A 326 -11.03 14.51 -23.76
C VAL A 326 -10.88 15.64 -22.75
N LEU A 327 -9.92 16.54 -22.95
CA LEU A 327 -9.74 17.72 -22.12
C LEU A 327 -10.99 18.61 -22.10
N ASP A 328 -11.59 18.86 -23.27
CA ASP A 328 -12.85 19.60 -23.40
C ASP A 328 -14.01 18.92 -22.67
N HIS A 329 -14.10 17.59 -22.75
CA HIS A 329 -15.10 16.83 -22.00
C HIS A 329 -14.97 17.00 -20.49
N PHE A 330 -13.77 16.86 -19.93
CA PHE A 330 -13.56 17.07 -18.49
C PHE A 330 -13.81 18.52 -18.06
N LEU A 331 -13.46 19.49 -18.91
CA LEU A 331 -13.71 20.89 -18.64
C LEU A 331 -15.21 21.24 -18.63
N ASN A 332 -15.94 20.85 -19.69
CA ASN A 332 -17.26 21.36 -20.02
C ASN A 332 -18.41 20.39 -19.69
N SER A 333 -18.19 19.09 -19.85
CA SER A 333 -19.24 18.08 -19.59
C SER A 333 -19.21 17.62 -18.13
N VAL A 334 -18.04 17.26 -17.61
CA VAL A 334 -17.89 16.77 -16.23
C VAL A 334 -17.72 17.92 -15.24
N GLY A 335 -16.85 18.88 -15.56
CA GLY A 335 -16.59 20.06 -14.71
C GLY A 335 -15.87 19.74 -13.40
N CYS A 336 -14.99 18.74 -13.41
CA CYS A 336 -14.24 18.29 -12.22
C CYS A 336 -12.86 18.95 -12.11
N LEU A 337 -12.13 18.65 -11.02
CA LEU A 337 -10.72 19.02 -10.92
C LEU A 337 -9.90 18.10 -11.84
N THR A 338 -9.11 18.66 -12.75
CA THR A 338 -8.32 17.89 -13.73
C THR A 338 -6.89 18.39 -13.82
N ILE A 339 -5.92 17.50 -13.61
CA ILE A 339 -4.51 17.75 -13.94
C ILE A 339 -4.22 16.99 -15.24
N PHE A 340 -3.94 17.74 -16.30
CA PHE A 340 -3.69 17.18 -17.62
C PHE A 340 -2.23 17.43 -18.01
N VAL A 341 -1.41 16.39 -17.94
CA VAL A 341 0.00 16.43 -18.30
C VAL A 341 0.17 16.05 -19.77
N THR A 342 0.82 16.91 -20.56
CA THR A 342 0.96 16.67 -22.00
C THR A 342 2.30 17.13 -22.55
N HIS A 343 2.72 16.47 -23.64
CA HIS A 343 3.84 16.88 -24.48
C HIS A 343 3.38 17.71 -25.70
N TYR A 344 2.07 17.84 -25.91
CA TYR A 344 1.51 18.61 -27.01
C TYR A 344 1.41 20.09 -26.63
N LEU A 345 2.40 20.89 -27.04
CA LEU A 345 2.38 22.34 -26.80
C LEU A 345 1.15 23.03 -27.41
N THR A 346 0.56 22.46 -28.45
CA THR A 346 -0.66 22.99 -29.09
C THR A 346 -1.89 22.92 -28.20
N LEU A 347 -1.88 22.11 -27.13
CA LEU A 347 -2.95 22.12 -26.13
C LEU A 347 -2.87 23.35 -25.23
N THR A 348 -1.75 24.07 -25.16
CA THR A 348 -1.66 25.30 -24.36
C THR A 348 -2.55 26.41 -24.94
N ASP A 349 -2.85 26.38 -26.24
CA ASP A 349 -3.85 27.22 -26.89
C ASP A 349 -5.24 27.05 -26.27
N PHE A 350 -5.56 25.84 -25.76
CA PHE A 350 -6.81 25.57 -25.06
C PHE A 350 -6.92 26.37 -23.76
N GLY A 351 -5.81 26.57 -23.05
CA GLY A 351 -5.75 27.44 -21.87
C GLY A 351 -6.08 28.90 -22.19
N HIS A 352 -5.63 29.39 -23.35
CA HIS A 352 -5.96 30.73 -23.82
C HIS A 352 -7.43 30.90 -24.20
N LEU A 353 -8.12 29.83 -24.59
CA LEU A 353 -9.57 29.86 -24.89
C LEU A 353 -10.42 29.92 -23.61
N TYR A 354 -9.95 29.37 -22.50
CA TYR A 354 -10.67 29.28 -21.22
C TYR A 354 -9.84 29.82 -20.05
N PRO A 355 -9.44 31.10 -20.07
CA PRO A 355 -8.45 31.66 -19.13
C PRO A 355 -8.92 31.69 -17.66
N THR A 356 -10.22 31.57 -17.41
CA THR A 356 -10.77 31.51 -16.05
C THR A 356 -10.86 30.10 -15.47
N GLN A 357 -10.83 29.07 -16.33
CA GLN A 357 -11.07 27.68 -15.93
C GLN A 357 -9.84 26.78 -16.13
N VAL A 358 -8.95 27.16 -17.03
CA VAL A 358 -7.77 26.39 -17.43
C VAL A 358 -6.52 27.22 -17.19
N GLY A 359 -5.62 26.72 -16.35
CA GLY A 359 -4.30 27.31 -16.13
C GLY A 359 -3.23 26.52 -16.89
N ASN A 360 -2.37 27.22 -17.63
CA ASN A 360 -1.17 26.63 -18.24
C ASN A 360 -0.01 26.66 -17.22
N TYR A 361 0.69 25.56 -17.09
CA TYR A 361 1.84 25.39 -16.21
C TYR A 361 2.96 24.61 -16.90
N HIS A 362 4.18 24.82 -16.40
CA HIS A 362 5.34 24.02 -16.76
C HIS A 362 6.27 23.83 -15.56
N MET A 363 7.13 22.81 -15.62
CA MET A 363 8.19 22.65 -14.63
C MET A 363 9.37 23.56 -15.02
N ALA A 364 9.76 24.46 -14.12
CA ALA A 364 10.82 25.43 -14.32
C ALA A 364 12.20 24.77 -14.44
N PHE A 365 13.05 25.44 -15.20
CA PHE A 365 14.43 25.09 -15.43
C PHE A 365 15.23 26.37 -15.71
N ILE A 366 16.53 26.31 -15.43
CA ILE A 366 17.47 27.40 -15.72
C ILE A 366 18.28 26.97 -16.93
N VAL A 367 18.38 27.87 -17.91
CA VAL A 367 19.33 27.76 -19.01
C VAL A 367 20.64 28.38 -18.53
N ASN A 368 21.71 27.59 -18.54
CA ASN A 368 23.04 28.07 -18.19
C ASN A 368 23.67 28.64 -19.47
N ASP A 369 23.78 29.97 -19.52
CA ASP A 369 24.39 30.71 -20.64
C ASP A 369 25.93 30.64 -20.64
N GLU A 370 26.55 30.01 -19.62
CA GLU A 370 27.99 30.06 -19.37
C GLU A 370 28.84 29.11 -20.26
N GLU A 371 28.23 28.32 -21.13
CA GLU A 371 28.95 27.59 -22.19
C GLU A 371 28.76 28.27 -23.55
N GLU A 372 29.32 29.48 -23.67
CA GLU A 372 29.55 30.14 -24.95
C GLU A 372 30.46 29.29 -25.84
N SER A 373 29.89 28.53 -26.79
CA SER A 373 30.40 28.46 -28.18
C SER A 373 29.53 27.64 -29.15
N ASP A 374 28.64 26.75 -28.68
CA ASP A 374 28.24 25.59 -29.50
C ASP A 374 26.73 25.45 -29.81
N GLY A 375 25.89 26.46 -29.52
CA GLY A 375 24.50 26.52 -30.02
C GLY A 375 23.50 25.53 -29.40
N VAL A 376 23.87 24.78 -28.36
CA VAL A 376 22.96 23.95 -27.55
C VAL A 376 23.04 24.40 -26.09
N GLU A 377 21.93 24.87 -25.56
CA GLU A 377 21.80 25.40 -24.20
C GLU A 377 21.88 24.28 -23.14
N ALA A 378 22.71 24.46 -22.10
CA ALA A 378 22.73 23.54 -20.95
C ALA A 378 21.57 23.88 -20.01
N VAL A 379 20.79 22.87 -19.57
CA VAL A 379 19.57 23.10 -18.77
C VAL A 379 19.62 22.40 -17.42
N THR A 380 19.38 23.16 -16.36
CA THR A 380 19.25 22.67 -14.99
C THR A 380 17.77 22.62 -14.58
N PHE A 381 17.24 21.43 -14.27
CA PHE A 381 15.86 21.28 -13.81
C PHE A 381 15.68 21.79 -12.38
N MET A 382 14.76 22.74 -12.17
CA MET A 382 14.47 23.28 -10.84
C MET A 382 13.43 22.46 -10.08
N TYR A 383 12.67 21.60 -10.76
CA TYR A 383 11.56 20.82 -10.19
C TYR A 383 10.46 21.67 -9.52
N GLN A 384 10.39 22.96 -9.87
CA GLN A 384 9.39 23.91 -9.40
C GLN A 384 8.32 24.13 -10.47
N LEU A 385 7.05 23.96 -10.13
CA LEU A 385 5.92 24.26 -11.01
C LEU A 385 5.76 25.77 -11.14
N THR A 386 5.67 26.26 -12.37
CA THR A 386 5.51 27.69 -12.68
C THR A 386 4.37 27.89 -13.69
N SER A 387 3.61 28.96 -13.52
CA SER A 387 2.54 29.34 -14.44
C SER A 387 3.09 29.78 -15.79
N GLY A 388 2.33 29.52 -16.86
CA GLY A 388 2.70 29.80 -18.25
C GLY A 388 3.03 28.55 -19.05
N SER A 389 3.06 28.71 -20.37
CA SER A 389 3.43 27.66 -21.32
C SER A 389 4.95 27.54 -21.43
N ALA A 390 5.46 26.31 -21.60
CA ALA A 390 6.87 26.11 -21.89
C ALA A 390 7.24 26.75 -23.25
N GLY A 391 8.32 27.56 -23.29
CA GLY A 391 8.69 28.35 -24.46
C GLY A 391 9.22 27.55 -25.66
N GLN A 392 9.84 26.37 -25.44
CA GLN A 392 10.36 25.50 -26.50
C GLN A 392 10.28 24.01 -26.14
N SER A 393 10.48 23.12 -27.12
CA SER A 393 10.56 21.68 -26.87
C SER A 393 11.98 21.28 -26.44
N TYR A 394 12.14 20.76 -25.22
CA TYR A 394 13.45 20.53 -24.60
C TYR A 394 14.00 19.10 -24.76
N GLY A 395 13.47 18.33 -25.72
CA GLY A 395 13.94 16.97 -26.00
C GLY A 395 15.42 16.91 -26.38
N LEU A 396 15.93 17.96 -27.04
CA LEU A 396 17.34 18.07 -27.45
C LEU A 396 18.29 18.19 -26.26
N ASN A 397 17.87 18.84 -25.16
CA ASN A 397 18.69 19.00 -23.96
C ASN A 397 18.77 17.68 -23.18
N VAL A 398 17.69 16.89 -23.17
CA VAL A 398 17.72 15.53 -22.65
C VAL A 398 18.63 14.64 -23.48
N ALA A 399 18.61 14.78 -24.82
CA ALA A 399 19.53 14.08 -25.70
C ALA A 399 21.00 14.47 -25.45
N ARG A 400 21.28 15.74 -25.12
CA ARG A 400 22.61 16.20 -24.68
C ARG A 400 23.06 15.52 -23.38
N LEU A 401 22.18 15.44 -22.38
CA LEU A 401 22.46 14.72 -21.12
C LEU A 401 22.70 13.22 -21.33
N ALA A 402 22.11 12.65 -22.38
CA ALA A 402 22.35 11.27 -22.80
C ALA A 402 23.60 11.09 -23.68
N GLU A 403 24.47 12.11 -23.73
CA GLU A 403 25.73 12.11 -24.48
C GLU A 403 25.58 11.85 -25.99
N VAL A 404 24.44 12.26 -26.58
CA VAL A 404 24.26 12.21 -28.03
C VAL A 404 25.31 13.12 -28.70
N PRO A 405 26.01 12.64 -29.75
CA PRO A 405 27.07 13.40 -30.41
C PRO A 405 26.62 14.81 -30.82
N HIS A 406 27.46 15.80 -30.49
CA HIS A 406 27.15 17.21 -30.71
C HIS A 406 26.70 17.56 -32.15
N PRO A 407 27.33 17.03 -33.24
CA PRO A 407 26.87 17.31 -34.60
C PRO A 407 25.41 16.89 -34.87
N ILE A 408 24.93 15.83 -34.21
CA ILE A 408 23.55 15.36 -34.33
C ILE A 408 22.59 16.31 -33.61
N LEU A 409 22.98 16.82 -32.43
CA LEU A 409 22.17 17.77 -31.67
C LEU A 409 21.97 19.09 -32.43
N VAL A 410 23.04 19.64 -33.02
CA VAL A 410 22.96 20.84 -33.87
C VAL A 410 22.01 20.61 -35.04
N ARG A 411 22.18 19.48 -35.74
CA ARG A 411 21.31 19.14 -36.88
C ARG A 411 19.85 18.94 -36.47
N ALA A 412 19.61 18.35 -35.31
CA ALA A 412 18.27 18.13 -34.79
C ALA A 412 17.61 19.45 -34.33
N ALA A 413 18.38 20.40 -33.79
CA ALA A 413 17.91 21.75 -33.46
C ALA A 413 17.47 22.54 -34.70
N GLU A 414 18.27 22.50 -35.78
CA GLU A 414 17.88 23.09 -37.07
C GLU A 414 16.57 22.48 -37.60
N LYS A 415 16.47 21.15 -37.56
CA LYS A 415 15.29 20.42 -38.04
C LYS A 415 14.05 20.72 -37.20
N SER A 416 14.20 20.84 -35.88
CA SER A 416 13.10 21.24 -34.98
C SER A 416 12.58 22.62 -35.36
N LYS A 417 13.47 23.62 -35.53
CA LYS A 417 13.08 24.98 -35.93
C LYS A 417 12.43 25.02 -37.32
N GLU A 418 12.91 24.24 -38.28
CA GLU A 418 12.33 24.14 -39.63
C GLU A 418 10.89 23.59 -39.58
N LEU A 419 10.68 22.51 -38.82
CA LEU A 419 9.38 21.86 -38.66
C LEU A 419 8.38 22.76 -37.93
N GLU A 420 8.82 23.42 -36.87
CA GLU A 420 8.01 24.36 -36.10
C GLU A 420 7.55 25.54 -36.96
N LYS A 421 8.48 26.22 -37.65
CA LYS A 421 8.15 27.33 -38.56
C LYS A 421 7.18 26.90 -39.66
N THR A 422 7.39 25.72 -40.24
CA THR A 422 6.52 25.18 -41.29
C THR A 422 5.11 24.90 -40.76
N CYS A 423 4.98 24.32 -39.56
CA CYS A 423 3.69 24.04 -38.94
C CYS A 423 2.94 25.33 -38.57
N ILE A 424 3.62 26.28 -37.93
CA ILE A 424 3.03 27.57 -37.52
C ILE A 424 2.56 28.34 -38.75
N SER A 425 3.42 28.48 -39.77
CA SER A 425 3.11 29.23 -41.00
C SER A 425 1.91 28.63 -41.75
N LYS A 426 1.83 27.30 -41.84
CA LYS A 426 0.69 26.63 -42.48
C LYS A 426 -0.60 26.84 -41.70
N ARG A 427 -0.57 26.70 -40.36
CA ARG A 427 -1.75 26.91 -39.50
C ARG A 427 -2.24 28.35 -39.56
N GLN A 428 -1.34 29.32 -39.44
CA GLN A 428 -1.68 30.74 -39.53
C GLN A 428 -2.29 31.08 -40.90
N ARG A 429 -1.71 30.59 -42.01
CA ARG A 429 -2.27 30.78 -43.35
C ARG A 429 -3.68 30.25 -43.47
N VAL A 430 -3.93 29.02 -43.02
CA VAL A 430 -5.27 28.41 -43.09
C VAL A 430 -6.27 29.18 -42.23
N LYS A 431 -5.89 29.57 -41.01
CA LYS A 431 -6.75 30.35 -40.10
C LYS A 431 -7.09 31.73 -40.67
N LEU A 432 -6.09 32.45 -41.18
CA LEU A 432 -6.29 33.76 -41.82
C LEU A 432 -7.14 33.64 -43.09
N PHE A 433 -6.94 32.59 -43.89
CA PHE A 433 -7.73 32.33 -45.08
C PHE A 433 -9.20 32.04 -44.73
N GLN A 434 -9.44 31.19 -43.74
CA GLN A 434 -10.80 30.90 -43.26
C GLN A 434 -11.49 32.17 -42.75
N ASN A 435 -10.81 32.96 -41.90
CA ASN A 435 -11.34 34.23 -41.39
C ASN A 435 -11.65 35.22 -42.51
N LEU A 436 -10.81 35.28 -43.56
CA LEU A 436 -11.05 36.08 -44.75
C LEU A 436 -12.34 35.66 -45.47
N MET A 437 -12.54 34.35 -45.65
CA MET A 437 -13.71 33.80 -46.35
C MET A 437 -15.02 33.96 -45.56
N THR A 438 -14.95 34.03 -44.23
CA THR A 438 -16.13 34.17 -43.36
C THR A 438 -16.44 35.62 -42.94
N SER A 439 -15.50 36.56 -43.10
CA SER A 439 -15.73 37.96 -42.76
C SER A 439 -16.76 38.60 -43.69
N GLN A 440 -17.67 39.42 -43.18
CA GLN A 440 -18.57 40.27 -43.99
C GLN A 440 -18.13 41.74 -43.99
N ASP A 441 -17.09 42.08 -43.22
CA ASP A 441 -16.54 43.43 -43.10
C ASP A 441 -15.32 43.58 -44.02
N SER A 442 -15.40 44.54 -44.94
CA SER A 442 -14.38 44.85 -45.93
C SER A 442 -13.08 45.40 -45.32
N GLY A 443 -13.15 46.05 -44.15
CA GLY A 443 -11.98 46.49 -43.39
C GLY A 443 -11.20 45.33 -42.79
N LYS A 444 -11.91 44.40 -42.14
CA LYS A 444 -11.31 43.16 -41.60
C LYS A 444 -10.79 42.24 -42.69
N MET A 445 -11.48 42.16 -43.83
CA MET A 445 -10.97 41.41 -44.99
C MET A 445 -9.63 41.94 -45.47
N ARG A 446 -9.46 43.27 -45.59
CA ARG A 446 -8.17 43.87 -45.97
C ARG A 446 -7.07 43.56 -44.96
N GLN A 447 -7.37 43.62 -43.65
CA GLN A 447 -6.41 43.27 -42.61
C GLN A 447 -5.97 41.80 -42.70
N HIS A 448 -6.91 40.87 -42.86
CA HIS A 448 -6.58 39.45 -43.03
C HIS A 448 -5.78 39.19 -44.32
N LEU A 449 -6.10 39.86 -45.44
CA LEU A 449 -5.35 39.77 -46.70
C LEU A 449 -3.90 40.24 -46.56
N VAL A 450 -3.67 41.34 -45.86
CA VAL A 450 -2.33 41.87 -45.58
C VAL A 450 -1.53 40.90 -44.70
N ALA A 451 -2.15 40.39 -43.63
CA ALA A 451 -1.51 39.40 -42.76
C ALA A 451 -1.18 38.09 -43.51
N LEU A 452 -2.06 37.64 -44.40
CA LEU A 452 -1.85 36.42 -45.19
C LEU A 452 -0.71 36.57 -46.20
N LYS A 453 -0.56 37.77 -46.77
CA LYS A 453 0.58 38.12 -47.64
C LYS A 453 1.90 38.13 -46.85
N ALA A 454 1.92 38.71 -45.64
CA ALA A 454 3.10 38.72 -44.77
C ALA A 454 3.56 37.30 -44.37
N VAL A 455 2.63 36.42 -43.97
CA VAL A 455 2.95 35.01 -43.66
C VAL A 455 3.42 34.24 -44.91
N GLY A 456 2.99 34.63 -46.10
CA GLY A 456 3.45 34.06 -47.38
C GLY A 456 4.87 34.48 -47.76
N GLU A 457 5.26 35.70 -47.44
CA GLU A 457 6.59 36.29 -47.71
C GLU A 457 7.64 35.94 -46.63
N GLY A 458 7.23 35.28 -45.54
CA GLY A 458 8.13 34.86 -44.45
C GLY A 458 8.40 35.95 -43.42
N THR A 459 7.71 37.09 -43.51
CA THR A 459 7.70 38.15 -42.51
C THR A 459 6.65 37.81 -41.45
N VAL A 460 7.04 37.03 -40.44
CA VAL A 460 6.20 36.87 -39.25
C VAL A 460 6.16 38.24 -38.56
N CYS A 461 4.98 38.87 -38.52
CA CYS A 461 4.74 39.91 -37.54
C CYS A 461 4.71 39.21 -36.19
N GLU A 462 5.70 39.46 -35.35
CA GLU A 462 5.61 39.21 -33.91
C GLU A 462 4.48 40.13 -33.40
N ASP A 463 3.34 39.54 -33.03
CA ASP A 463 2.15 40.29 -32.62
C ASP A 463 2.36 40.97 -31.26
N THR A 464 1.97 42.23 -31.22
CA THR A 464 1.41 42.95 -30.05
C THR A 464 0.18 42.28 -29.47
#